data_AF-A0AA38TUT1-F1
#
_entry.id   AF-A0AA38TUT1-F1
#
_cell.length_a   1.000
_cell.length_b   1.000
_cell.length_c   1.000
_cell.angle_alpha   90.00
_cell.angle_beta   90.00
_cell.angle_gamma   90.00
#
_symmetry.space_group_name_H-M   'P 1'
#
loop_
_entity.id
_entity.type
_entity.pdbx_description
1 polymer ?
#
loop_
_entity_poly.entity_id
_entity_poly.type
_entity_poly.pdbx_seq_one_letter_code
_entity_poly.pdbx_strand_id
1 'polypeptide(L)'
;MAPYAVGLCQNLAAAFWKCMNTAEAEDEADDPGALAAVGCLRAISTILESVSRLPHLFAHVEPTLLPIMRRMLTTDGQEVFEEVLEIVSYMTFFSPTISMDMWSLWPLLMEALAEWAIDFFPNILVPLDNYISRSTVHYLTCKEPDYQQSLWIMLSNVMSDKNLEDNDIEPAPKLIAVVLQNCRGQVDLWVEPYLRITVERLHRAERPFLKCLLMQVVADALYYNPSLTLNILQKLGVATEIFNLWFQMLQQTKKNGVRVNFRRENDKKVCCLGLTSLLSLPVDQLPGEALERVFKATLDLLVAYKDQVAEAEKEEPEEDDDDMNDGLQTDDDDDDGSDKEMGVDDEDGDEADSLRLQKLAAQAKAFRSADDYDDDDSDDDFSDDEDLQSLLMKWIPLFSLWIL
;
A
#
# COMPACT_ATOMS: atom_id res chain seq x y z
N MET A 1 15.56 3.29 -22.76
CA MET A 1 14.19 3.87 -22.63
C MET A 1 14.22 5.32 -22.13
N ALA A 2 15.01 5.66 -21.10
CA ALA A 2 15.07 6.97 -20.45
C ALA A 2 15.02 8.24 -21.35
N PRO A 3 15.85 8.41 -22.40
CA PRO A 3 15.83 9.64 -23.20
C PRO A 3 14.59 9.78 -24.11
N TYR A 4 13.84 8.70 -24.33
CA TYR A 4 12.67 8.67 -25.22
C TYR A 4 11.34 8.57 -24.47
N ALA A 5 11.35 8.27 -23.18
CA ALA A 5 10.14 8.02 -22.38
C ALA A 5 9.13 9.18 -22.45
N VAL A 6 9.61 10.42 -22.31
CA VAL A 6 8.75 11.62 -22.40
C VAL A 6 8.08 11.72 -23.79
N GLY A 7 8.85 11.52 -24.86
CA GLY A 7 8.31 11.58 -26.23
C GLY A 7 7.36 10.43 -26.54
N LEU A 8 7.60 9.24 -25.99
CA LEU A 8 6.69 8.10 -26.12
C LEU A 8 5.37 8.35 -25.36
N CYS A 9 5.42 8.86 -24.13
CA CYS A 9 4.22 9.25 -23.38
C CYS A 9 3.42 10.32 -24.13
N GLN A 10 4.08 11.29 -24.77
CA GLN A 10 3.42 12.30 -25.61
C GLN A 10 2.71 11.70 -26.82
N ASN A 11 3.37 10.79 -27.53
CA ASN A 11 2.77 10.13 -28.68
C ASN A 11 1.59 9.24 -28.29
N LEU A 12 1.71 8.49 -27.18
CA LEU A 12 0.64 7.64 -26.66
C LEU A 12 -0.53 8.45 -26.13
N ALA A 13 -0.27 9.56 -25.44
CA ALA A 13 -1.33 10.48 -25.01
C ALA A 13 -2.07 11.10 -26.21
N ALA A 14 -1.34 11.48 -27.27
CA ALA A 14 -1.97 11.97 -28.50
C ALA A 14 -2.80 10.88 -29.21
N ALA A 15 -2.31 9.64 -29.22
CA ALA A 15 -3.06 8.50 -29.75
C ALA A 15 -4.32 8.23 -28.93
N PHE A 16 -4.23 8.24 -27.61
CA PHE A 16 -5.35 8.11 -26.68
C PHE A 16 -6.45 9.14 -26.99
N TRP A 17 -6.10 10.43 -27.09
CA TRP A 17 -7.08 11.47 -27.42
C TRP A 17 -7.69 11.29 -28.80
N LYS A 18 -6.93 10.80 -29.77
CA LYS A 18 -7.47 10.49 -31.10
C LYS A 18 -8.50 9.36 -31.01
N CYS A 19 -8.22 8.29 -30.27
CA CYS A 19 -9.16 7.19 -30.06
C CYS A 19 -10.45 7.67 -29.38
N MET A 20 -10.34 8.48 -28.32
CA MET A 20 -11.50 9.04 -27.62
C MET A 20 -12.37 9.91 -28.53
N ASN A 21 -11.75 10.82 -29.31
CA ASN A 21 -12.50 11.69 -30.21
C ASN A 21 -13.18 10.93 -31.36
N THR A 22 -12.60 9.81 -31.82
CA THR A 22 -13.23 8.95 -32.83
C THR A 22 -14.40 8.18 -32.23
N ALA A 23 -14.25 7.63 -31.02
CA ALA A 23 -15.33 6.93 -30.31
C ALA A 23 -16.54 7.84 -30.05
N GLU A 24 -16.31 9.10 -29.63
CA GLU A 24 -17.37 10.09 -29.44
C GLU A 24 -18.08 10.51 -30.74
N ALA A 25 -17.44 10.33 -31.90
CA ALA A 25 -17.96 10.80 -33.19
C ALA A 25 -18.76 9.74 -33.96
N GLU A 26 -18.52 8.45 -33.70
CA GLU A 26 -19.03 7.38 -34.56
C GLU A 26 -20.33 6.70 -34.07
N ASP A 27 -20.78 6.90 -32.82
CA ASP A 27 -22.08 6.42 -32.27
C ASP A 27 -22.42 4.93 -32.60
N GLU A 28 -21.43 4.14 -33.04
CA GLU A 28 -21.56 2.73 -33.42
C GLU A 28 -21.17 1.88 -32.21
N ALA A 29 -22.10 1.00 -31.83
CA ALA A 29 -22.08 0.16 -30.63
C ALA A 29 -21.03 -0.98 -30.65
N ASP A 30 -19.96 -0.84 -31.44
CA ASP A 30 -18.85 -1.79 -31.50
C ASP A 30 -17.58 -1.03 -31.11
N ASP A 31 -16.80 -1.61 -30.20
CA ASP A 31 -15.91 -0.88 -29.29
C ASP A 31 -14.39 -0.90 -29.61
N PRO A 32 -13.91 -0.76 -30.88
CA PRO A 32 -12.47 -0.69 -31.15
C PRO A 32 -11.77 0.54 -30.56
N GLY A 33 -12.52 1.63 -30.34
CA GLY A 33 -12.00 2.90 -29.83
C GLY A 33 -11.58 2.82 -28.37
N ALA A 34 -12.43 2.27 -27.50
CA ALA A 34 -12.14 2.10 -26.08
C ALA A 34 -11.00 1.10 -25.85
N LEU A 35 -11.00 -0.04 -26.55
CA LEU A 35 -9.93 -1.03 -26.44
C LEU A 35 -8.56 -0.45 -26.86
N ALA A 36 -8.54 0.39 -27.91
CA ALA A 36 -7.33 1.09 -28.32
C ALA A 36 -6.89 2.15 -27.29
N ALA A 37 -7.84 2.81 -26.63
CA ALA A 37 -7.57 3.77 -25.55
C ALA A 37 -6.95 3.07 -24.32
N VAL A 38 -7.53 1.94 -23.88
CA VAL A 38 -6.97 1.06 -22.82
C VAL A 38 -5.53 0.65 -23.18
N GLY A 39 -5.30 0.19 -24.42
CA GLY A 39 -3.97 -0.20 -24.89
C GLY A 39 -2.95 0.95 -24.81
N CYS A 40 -3.37 2.18 -25.09
CA CYS A 40 -2.51 3.35 -24.93
C CYS A 40 -2.14 3.62 -23.47
N LEU A 41 -3.09 3.50 -22.54
CA LEU A 41 -2.85 3.73 -21.11
C LEU A 41 -1.96 2.64 -20.49
N ARG A 42 -2.20 1.37 -20.82
CA ARG A 42 -1.33 0.26 -20.37
C ARG A 42 0.12 0.40 -20.89
N ALA A 43 0.28 0.89 -22.11
CA ALA A 43 1.60 1.20 -22.66
C ALA A 43 2.26 2.37 -21.91
N ILE A 44 1.49 3.39 -21.51
CA ILE A 44 1.97 4.48 -20.64
C ILE A 44 2.41 3.93 -19.28
N SER A 45 1.58 3.10 -18.62
CA SER A 45 1.93 2.43 -17.35
C SER A 45 3.25 1.66 -17.46
N THR A 46 3.42 0.87 -18.52
CA THR A 46 4.67 0.12 -18.78
C THR A 46 5.88 1.04 -18.95
N ILE A 47 5.70 2.20 -19.60
CA ILE A 47 6.77 3.20 -19.72
C ILE A 47 7.11 3.78 -18.35
N LEU A 48 6.10 4.17 -17.55
CA LEU A 48 6.29 4.72 -16.21
C LEU A 48 7.03 3.73 -15.30
N GLU A 49 6.63 2.46 -15.35
CA GLU A 49 7.32 1.35 -14.67
C GLU A 49 8.80 1.25 -15.10
N SER A 50 9.06 1.30 -16.41
CA SER A 50 10.44 1.22 -16.95
C SER A 50 11.33 2.41 -16.58
N VAL A 51 10.74 3.55 -16.20
CA VAL A 51 11.48 4.76 -15.76
C VAL A 51 11.36 5.02 -14.26
N SER A 52 10.86 4.07 -13.48
CA SER A 52 10.76 4.13 -12.02
C SER A 52 12.06 4.54 -11.31
N ARG A 53 13.23 4.14 -11.87
CA ARG A 53 14.57 4.52 -11.37
C ARG A 53 14.98 5.97 -11.68
N LEU A 54 14.19 6.71 -12.46
CA LEU A 54 14.48 8.09 -12.87
C LEU A 54 13.36 9.06 -12.43
N PRO A 55 13.21 9.32 -11.12
CA PRO A 55 12.15 10.19 -10.58
C PRO A 55 12.01 11.55 -11.27
N HIS A 56 13.11 12.17 -11.69
CA HIS A 56 13.10 13.48 -12.35
C HIS A 56 12.32 13.50 -13.68
N LEU A 57 12.13 12.35 -14.33
CA LEU A 57 11.34 12.25 -15.57
C LEU A 57 9.83 12.40 -15.31
N PHE A 58 9.33 12.02 -14.13
CA PHE A 58 7.91 12.11 -13.80
C PHE A 58 7.40 13.55 -13.86
N ALA A 59 8.19 14.52 -13.39
CA ALA A 59 7.85 15.96 -13.50
C ALA A 59 7.73 16.45 -14.96
N HIS A 60 8.42 15.80 -15.91
CA HIS A 60 8.35 16.14 -17.33
C HIS A 60 7.19 15.42 -18.05
N VAL A 61 6.81 14.24 -17.56
CA VAL A 61 5.67 13.47 -18.07
C VAL A 61 4.33 14.00 -17.54
N GLU A 62 4.32 14.52 -16.31
CA GLU A 62 3.12 15.02 -15.62
C GLU A 62 2.23 15.93 -16.49
N PRO A 63 2.74 16.99 -17.17
CA PRO A 63 1.88 17.88 -17.95
C PRO A 63 1.20 17.21 -19.13
N THR A 64 1.75 16.08 -19.60
CA THR A 64 1.20 15.29 -20.71
C THR A 64 0.07 14.39 -20.22
N LEU A 65 0.22 13.78 -19.05
CA LEU A 65 -0.74 12.80 -18.51
C LEU A 65 -1.84 13.44 -17.66
N LEU A 66 -1.57 14.59 -17.05
CA LEU A 66 -2.51 15.27 -16.16
C LEU A 66 -3.88 15.55 -16.80
N PRO A 67 -3.99 16.03 -18.06
CA PRO A 67 -5.30 16.21 -18.70
C PRO A 67 -6.08 14.89 -18.86
N ILE A 68 -5.38 13.78 -19.13
CA ILE A 68 -5.99 12.46 -19.22
C ILE A 68 -6.51 12.03 -17.85
N MET A 69 -5.65 12.11 -16.81
CA MET A 69 -6.04 11.77 -15.44
C MET A 69 -7.23 12.61 -14.95
N ARG A 70 -7.23 13.93 -15.20
CA ARG A 70 -8.34 14.80 -14.79
C ARG A 70 -9.66 14.44 -15.46
N ARG A 71 -9.66 14.09 -16.75
CA ARG A 71 -10.89 13.76 -17.47
C ARG A 71 -11.36 12.35 -17.14
N MET A 72 -10.45 11.39 -17.09
CA MET A 72 -10.82 9.97 -16.97
C MET A 72 -11.04 9.52 -15.52
N LEU A 73 -10.74 10.36 -14.52
CA LEU A 73 -11.18 10.13 -13.15
C LEU A 73 -12.66 10.51 -12.89
N THR A 74 -13.36 11.02 -13.90
CA THR A 74 -14.81 11.29 -13.82
C THR A 74 -15.61 10.15 -14.46
N THR A 75 -16.93 10.30 -14.53
CA THR A 75 -17.81 9.37 -15.24
C THR A 75 -17.46 9.19 -16.73
N ASP A 76 -16.71 10.12 -17.33
CA ASP A 76 -16.23 10.00 -18.71
C ASP A 76 -15.21 8.86 -18.90
N GLY A 77 -14.57 8.40 -17.83
CA GLY A 77 -13.48 7.42 -17.90
C GLY A 77 -13.78 6.07 -17.25
N GLN A 78 -15.05 5.71 -17.02
CA GLN A 78 -15.42 4.46 -16.34
C GLN A 78 -14.77 3.20 -16.95
N GLU A 79 -14.67 3.15 -18.28
CA GLU A 79 -14.10 2.01 -19.02
C GLU A 79 -12.56 1.90 -18.92
N VAL A 80 -11.88 2.99 -18.53
CA VAL A 80 -10.41 3.07 -18.44
C VAL A 80 -9.94 3.46 -17.04
N PHE A 81 -10.84 3.41 -16.06
CA PHE A 81 -10.63 4.01 -14.75
C PHE A 81 -9.48 3.32 -13.99
N GLU A 82 -9.39 2.00 -14.10
CA GLU A 82 -8.33 1.20 -13.49
C GLU A 82 -6.95 1.59 -14.03
N GLU A 83 -6.78 1.65 -15.36
CA GLU A 83 -5.52 2.07 -15.96
C GLU A 83 -5.12 3.50 -15.56
N VAL A 84 -6.11 4.38 -15.41
CA VAL A 84 -5.87 5.75 -14.97
C VAL A 84 -5.44 5.80 -13.51
N LEU A 85 -6.05 5.00 -12.63
CA LEU A 85 -5.64 4.88 -11.24
C LEU A 85 -4.22 4.31 -11.10
N GLU A 86 -3.83 3.36 -11.95
CA GLU A 86 -2.45 2.85 -12.01
C GLU A 86 -1.47 3.98 -12.36
N ILE A 87 -1.77 4.79 -13.38
CA ILE A 87 -0.96 5.94 -13.76
C ILE A 87 -0.88 6.95 -12.60
N VAL A 88 -1.99 7.30 -11.96
CA VAL A 88 -2.01 8.22 -10.81
C VAL A 88 -1.14 7.67 -9.67
N SER A 89 -1.19 6.36 -9.44
CA SER A 89 -0.37 5.68 -8.44
C SER A 89 1.11 5.80 -8.74
N TYR A 90 1.54 5.54 -9.97
CA TYR A 90 2.95 5.74 -10.36
C TYR A 90 3.39 7.19 -10.24
N MET A 91 2.57 8.14 -10.69
CA MET A 91 2.87 9.57 -10.60
C MET A 91 2.98 10.04 -9.15
N THR A 92 2.11 9.56 -8.27
CA THR A 92 2.12 9.91 -6.84
C THR A 92 3.17 9.15 -6.04
N PHE A 93 3.69 8.02 -6.52
CA PHE A 93 4.71 7.21 -5.83
C PHE A 93 6.14 7.55 -6.25
N PHE A 94 6.43 7.59 -7.55
CA PHE A 94 7.80 7.72 -8.08
C PHE A 94 8.26 9.16 -8.24
N SER A 95 7.35 10.13 -8.41
CA SER A 95 7.73 11.54 -8.53
C SER A 95 8.43 12.03 -7.26
N PRO A 96 9.52 12.81 -7.32
CA PRO A 96 10.25 13.29 -6.13
C PRO A 96 9.36 14.02 -5.12
N THR A 97 8.38 14.77 -5.64
CA THR A 97 7.40 15.53 -4.85
C THR A 97 6.05 15.47 -5.55
N ILE A 98 4.98 15.43 -4.78
CA ILE A 98 3.61 15.51 -5.32
C ILE A 98 3.30 16.99 -5.61
N SER A 99 3.06 17.30 -6.89
CA SER A 99 2.74 18.67 -7.32
C SER A 99 1.34 19.11 -6.90
N MET A 100 1.08 20.42 -6.90
CA MET A 100 -0.27 20.95 -6.67
C MET A 100 -1.25 20.53 -7.79
N ASP A 101 -0.74 20.31 -9.00
CA ASP A 101 -1.52 19.81 -10.12
C ASP A 101 -1.98 18.37 -9.86
N MET A 102 -1.13 17.51 -9.31
CA MET A 102 -1.54 16.17 -8.88
C MET A 102 -2.55 16.24 -7.73
N TRP A 103 -2.36 17.12 -6.74
CA TRP A 103 -3.33 17.33 -5.66
C TRP A 103 -4.72 17.76 -6.13
N SER A 104 -4.84 18.32 -7.34
CA SER A 104 -6.16 18.62 -7.96
C SER A 104 -6.98 17.37 -8.32
N LEU A 105 -6.36 16.18 -8.33
CA LEU A 105 -7.03 14.91 -8.59
C LEU A 105 -7.71 14.34 -7.34
N TRP A 106 -7.30 14.76 -6.14
CA TRP A 106 -7.88 14.25 -4.88
C TRP A 106 -9.40 14.42 -4.81
N PRO A 107 -9.99 15.59 -5.12
CA PRO A 107 -11.45 15.74 -5.11
C PRO A 107 -12.14 14.78 -6.09
N LEU A 108 -11.53 14.52 -7.26
CA LEU A 108 -12.08 13.59 -8.25
C LEU A 108 -12.09 12.15 -7.73
N LEU A 109 -11.01 11.73 -7.05
CA LEU A 109 -10.94 10.41 -6.40
C LEU A 109 -12.02 10.26 -5.31
N MET A 110 -12.21 11.30 -4.50
CA MET A 110 -13.24 11.29 -3.44
C MET A 110 -14.66 11.28 -4.00
N GLU A 111 -14.91 12.04 -5.08
CA GLU A 111 -16.21 12.09 -5.76
C GLU A 111 -16.53 10.76 -6.44
N ALA A 112 -15.57 10.20 -7.21
CA ALA A 112 -15.73 8.90 -7.86
C ALA A 112 -16.08 7.81 -6.83
N LEU A 113 -15.30 7.72 -5.75
CA LEU A 113 -15.52 6.75 -4.67
C LEU A 113 -16.87 6.94 -3.96
N ALA A 114 -17.37 8.17 -3.86
CA ALA A 114 -18.64 8.45 -3.23
C ALA A 114 -19.86 8.16 -4.11
N GLU A 115 -19.71 8.21 -5.44
CA GLU A 115 -20.84 8.15 -6.38
C GLU A 115 -20.98 6.85 -7.14
N TRP A 116 -19.89 6.28 -7.66
CA TRP A 116 -19.96 5.18 -8.62
C TRP A 116 -18.80 4.18 -8.59
N ALA A 117 -17.67 4.51 -7.95
CA ALA A 117 -16.42 3.76 -8.05
C ALA A 117 -16.04 2.99 -6.76
N ILE A 118 -17.03 2.51 -6.01
CA ILE A 118 -16.79 1.76 -4.76
C ILE A 118 -16.01 0.46 -5.00
N ASP A 119 -16.28 -0.22 -6.12
CA ASP A 119 -15.60 -1.46 -6.50
C ASP A 119 -14.10 -1.24 -6.79
N PHE A 120 -13.72 -0.01 -7.16
CA PHE A 120 -12.33 0.40 -7.39
C PHE A 120 -11.63 0.95 -6.15
N PHE A 121 -12.25 0.87 -4.96
CA PHE A 121 -11.66 1.40 -3.74
C PHE A 121 -10.27 0.80 -3.42
N PRO A 122 -9.98 -0.49 -3.66
CA PRO A 122 -8.62 -1.02 -3.53
C PRO A 122 -7.60 -0.28 -4.41
N ASN A 123 -7.94 0.06 -5.64
CA ASN A 123 -7.07 0.81 -6.55
C ASN A 123 -6.97 2.30 -6.15
N ILE A 124 -8.06 2.91 -5.66
CA ILE A 124 -8.09 4.30 -5.18
C ILE A 124 -7.30 4.47 -3.86
N LEU A 125 -7.27 3.45 -3.01
CA LEU A 125 -6.49 3.44 -1.76
C LEU A 125 -5.03 3.80 -2.01
N VAL A 126 -4.42 3.29 -3.08
CA VAL A 126 -2.98 3.45 -3.35
C VAL A 126 -2.57 4.91 -3.56
N PRO A 127 -3.16 5.69 -4.48
CA PRO A 127 -2.81 7.09 -4.63
C PRO A 127 -3.18 7.90 -3.39
N LEU A 128 -4.28 7.58 -2.69
CA LEU A 128 -4.65 8.24 -1.43
C LEU A 128 -3.62 8.02 -0.32
N ASP A 129 -3.07 6.82 -0.19
CA ASP A 129 -1.94 6.55 0.69
C ASP A 129 -0.76 7.45 0.31
N ASN A 130 -0.33 7.42 -0.95
CA ASN A 130 0.81 8.21 -1.42
C ASN A 130 0.68 9.70 -1.10
N TYR A 131 -0.51 10.28 -1.26
CA TYR A 131 -0.79 11.66 -0.87
C TYR A 131 -0.55 11.91 0.63
N ILE A 132 -1.00 11.00 1.50
CA ILE A 132 -0.90 11.12 2.96
C ILE A 132 0.51 10.82 3.45
N SER A 133 1.14 9.74 2.99
CA SER A 133 2.44 9.27 3.46
C SER A 133 3.61 10.09 2.88
N ARG A 134 3.55 10.50 1.61
CA ARG A 134 4.64 11.26 0.97
C ARG A 134 4.51 12.77 1.06
N SER A 135 3.29 13.26 1.26
CA SER A 135 2.99 14.70 1.31
C SER A 135 2.16 15.07 2.55
N THR A 136 2.49 14.44 3.69
CA THR A 136 1.81 14.58 4.99
C THR A 136 1.64 16.03 5.42
N VAL A 137 2.67 16.86 5.26
CA VAL A 137 2.60 18.28 5.66
C VAL A 137 1.52 19.02 4.88
N HIS A 138 1.39 18.79 3.58
CA HIS A 138 0.36 19.43 2.76
C HIS A 138 -1.03 18.91 3.11
N TYR A 139 -1.18 17.58 3.28
CA TYR A 139 -2.41 16.95 3.74
C TYR A 139 -2.91 17.55 5.08
N LEU A 140 -1.99 17.82 6.01
CA LEU A 140 -2.32 18.36 7.33
C LEU A 140 -2.65 19.85 7.31
N THR A 141 -1.97 20.63 6.47
CA THR A 141 -2.03 22.10 6.51
C THR A 141 -3.03 22.71 5.53
N CYS A 142 -3.38 22.02 4.44
CA CYS A 142 -4.34 22.53 3.46
C CYS A 142 -5.78 22.52 4.03
N LYS A 143 -6.49 23.64 3.83
CA LYS A 143 -7.88 23.83 4.26
C LYS A 143 -8.84 24.16 3.12
N GLU A 144 -8.31 24.37 1.93
CA GLU A 144 -9.07 24.68 0.71
C GLU A 144 -8.46 23.91 -0.46
N PRO A 145 -8.89 22.64 -0.69
CA PRO A 145 -9.89 21.88 0.07
C PRO A 145 -9.34 21.29 1.38
N ASP A 146 -10.22 21.03 2.36
CA ASP A 146 -9.83 20.32 3.60
C ASP A 146 -9.77 18.81 3.34
N TYR A 147 -8.56 18.31 3.06
CA TYR A 147 -8.31 16.90 2.74
C TYR A 147 -8.70 15.95 3.89
N GLN A 148 -8.42 16.34 5.13
CA GLN A 148 -8.78 15.54 6.30
C GLN A 148 -10.29 15.39 6.44
N GLN A 149 -11.01 16.50 6.31
CA GLN A 149 -12.47 16.49 6.36
C GLN A 149 -13.07 15.66 5.22
N SER A 150 -12.54 15.80 3.99
CA SER A 150 -13.03 15.03 2.84
C SER A 150 -12.83 13.52 3.02
N LEU A 151 -11.66 13.10 3.53
CA LEU A 151 -11.36 11.71 3.82
C LEU A 151 -12.28 11.17 4.91
N TRP A 152 -12.48 11.94 6.00
CA TRP A 152 -13.41 11.56 7.05
C TRP A 152 -14.83 11.37 6.52
N ILE A 153 -15.34 12.29 5.70
CA ILE A 153 -16.70 12.18 5.14
C ILE A 153 -16.83 10.88 4.34
N MET A 154 -15.89 10.62 3.43
CA MET A 154 -15.89 9.40 2.62
C MET A 154 -15.84 8.14 3.49
N LEU A 155 -14.85 8.02 4.38
CA LEU A 155 -14.71 6.85 5.26
C LEU A 155 -15.93 6.69 6.18
N SER A 156 -16.50 7.80 6.64
CA SER A 156 -17.70 7.79 7.48
C SER A 156 -18.91 7.22 6.74
N ASN A 157 -19.06 7.54 5.46
CA ASN A 157 -20.14 7.03 4.62
C ASN A 157 -19.95 5.53 4.38
N VAL A 158 -18.77 5.12 3.90
CA VAL A 158 -18.46 3.72 3.57
C VAL A 158 -18.62 2.80 4.79
N MET A 159 -17.99 3.14 5.90
CA MET A 159 -17.98 2.29 7.09
C MET A 159 -19.34 2.30 7.84
N SER A 160 -20.16 3.32 7.65
CA SER A 160 -21.51 3.38 8.27
C SER A 160 -22.55 2.68 7.42
N ASP A 161 -22.35 2.55 6.10
CA ASP A 161 -23.30 1.89 5.22
C ASP A 161 -23.53 0.44 5.66
N LYS A 162 -24.80 0.03 5.61
CA LYS A 162 -25.25 -1.32 5.98
C LYS A 162 -25.45 -2.21 4.77
N ASN A 163 -25.48 -1.63 3.57
CA ASN A 163 -25.69 -2.34 2.32
C ASN A 163 -24.37 -2.73 1.64
N LEU A 164 -23.26 -2.07 2.01
CA LEU A 164 -21.93 -2.41 1.50
C LEU A 164 -21.41 -3.71 2.14
N GLU A 165 -20.87 -4.56 1.28
CA GLU A 165 -20.29 -5.83 1.68
C GLU A 165 -18.96 -5.63 2.40
N ASP A 166 -18.50 -6.66 3.11
CA ASP A 166 -17.25 -6.56 3.85
C ASP A 166 -16.05 -6.30 2.92
N ASN A 167 -16.06 -6.81 1.68
CA ASN A 167 -15.01 -6.65 0.67
C ASN A 167 -14.80 -5.18 0.26
N ASP A 168 -15.89 -4.49 -0.06
CA ASP A 168 -15.87 -3.09 -0.51
C ASP A 168 -15.33 -2.15 0.57
N ILE A 169 -15.36 -2.60 1.83
CA ILE A 169 -15.00 -1.80 3.00
C ILE A 169 -13.56 -2.05 3.43
N GLU A 170 -12.93 -3.15 3.04
CA GLU A 170 -11.56 -3.49 3.44
C GLU A 170 -10.52 -2.37 3.22
N PRO A 171 -10.61 -1.52 2.17
CA PRO A 171 -9.69 -0.40 2.00
C PRO A 171 -9.85 0.71 3.06
N ALA A 172 -11.04 0.88 3.66
CA ALA A 172 -11.31 1.96 4.60
C ALA A 172 -10.46 1.87 5.89
N PRO A 173 -10.39 0.73 6.61
CA PRO A 173 -9.49 0.58 7.75
C PRO A 173 -8.02 0.80 7.39
N LYS A 174 -7.59 0.41 6.18
CA LYS A 174 -6.22 0.62 5.69
C LYS A 174 -5.91 2.11 5.55
N LEU A 175 -6.83 2.93 5.02
CA LEU A 175 -6.65 4.39 4.98
C LEU A 175 -6.59 5.04 6.37
N ILE A 176 -7.41 4.56 7.31
CA ILE A 176 -7.34 5.04 8.70
C ILE A 176 -5.95 4.74 9.29
N ALA A 177 -5.43 3.53 9.07
CA ALA A 177 -4.09 3.14 9.50
C ALA A 177 -3.02 4.06 8.91
N VAL A 178 -3.07 4.35 7.61
CA VAL A 178 -2.13 5.28 6.95
C VAL A 178 -2.13 6.65 7.63
N VAL A 179 -3.31 7.21 7.95
CA VAL A 179 -3.40 8.50 8.65
C VAL A 179 -2.75 8.42 10.03
N LEU A 180 -3.09 7.40 10.83
CA LEU A 180 -2.57 7.26 12.20
C LEU A 180 -1.06 7.00 12.22
N GLN A 181 -0.53 6.22 11.27
CA GLN A 181 0.89 5.90 11.20
C GLN A 181 1.73 7.10 10.75
N ASN A 182 1.27 7.86 9.75
CA ASN A 182 2.05 8.96 9.17
C ASN A 182 1.83 10.31 9.86
N CYS A 183 0.65 10.54 10.46
CA CYS A 183 0.30 11.84 11.05
C CYS A 183 0.44 11.87 12.58
N ARG A 184 1.37 11.08 13.14
CA ARG A 184 1.49 10.89 14.60
C ARG A 184 1.61 12.21 15.37
N GLY A 185 0.73 12.39 16.35
CA GLY A 185 0.66 13.59 17.20
C GLY A 185 0.05 14.83 16.55
N GLN A 186 -0.45 14.74 15.32
CA GLN A 186 -0.98 15.88 14.56
C GLN A 186 -2.47 15.76 14.22
N VAL A 187 -3.11 14.61 14.52
CA VAL A 187 -4.51 14.31 14.17
C VAL A 187 -5.34 13.84 15.37
N ASP A 188 -5.00 14.29 16.58
CA ASP A 188 -5.69 13.90 17.83
C ASP A 188 -7.22 14.05 17.75
N LEU A 189 -7.69 15.08 17.03
CA LEU A 189 -9.10 15.37 16.83
C LEU A 189 -9.86 14.29 16.04
N TRP A 190 -9.15 13.52 15.20
CA TRP A 190 -9.71 12.45 14.37
C TRP A 190 -9.65 11.07 15.02
N VAL A 191 -8.87 10.90 16.09
CA VAL A 191 -8.70 9.61 16.77
C VAL A 191 -10.02 9.08 17.33
N GLU A 192 -10.82 9.91 18.02
CA GLU A 192 -12.13 9.49 18.53
C GLU A 192 -13.13 9.14 17.40
N PRO A 193 -13.31 9.99 16.37
CA PRO A 193 -14.13 9.64 15.20
C PRO A 193 -13.74 8.31 14.54
N TYR A 194 -12.45 8.08 14.28
CA TYR A 194 -11.97 6.84 13.64
C TYR A 194 -12.16 5.61 14.53
N LEU A 195 -11.88 5.71 15.83
CA LEU A 195 -12.12 4.60 16.76
C LEU A 195 -13.59 4.26 16.88
N ARG A 196 -14.46 5.27 16.95
CA ARG A 196 -15.91 5.07 17.07
C ARG A 196 -16.45 4.27 15.88
N ILE A 197 -16.17 4.72 14.65
CA ILE A 197 -16.71 4.07 13.46
C ILE A 197 -16.09 2.70 13.22
N THR A 198 -14.81 2.51 13.55
CA THR A 198 -14.12 1.21 13.52
C THR A 198 -14.80 0.21 14.44
N VAL A 199 -15.09 0.60 15.69
CA VAL A 199 -15.79 -0.28 16.65
C VAL A 199 -17.20 -0.60 16.16
N GLU A 200 -17.95 0.41 15.69
CA GLU A 200 -19.30 0.22 15.15
C GLU A 200 -19.33 -0.71 13.91
N ARG A 201 -18.30 -0.68 13.05
CA ARG A 201 -18.17 -1.63 11.94
C ARG A 201 -17.72 -3.01 12.43
N LEU A 202 -16.84 -3.09 13.43
CA LEU A 202 -16.35 -4.36 14.00
C LEU A 202 -17.47 -5.22 14.57
N HIS A 203 -18.48 -4.59 15.19
CA HIS A 203 -19.68 -5.28 15.67
C HIS A 203 -20.55 -5.90 14.56
N ARG A 204 -20.42 -5.41 13.32
CA ARG A 204 -21.21 -5.83 12.16
C ARG A 204 -20.44 -6.73 11.21
N ALA A 205 -19.11 -6.64 11.20
CA ALA A 205 -18.25 -7.41 10.32
C ALA A 205 -18.48 -8.91 10.50
N GLU A 206 -18.56 -9.64 9.39
CA GLU A 206 -18.72 -11.09 9.37
C GLU A 206 -17.40 -11.74 9.04
N ARG A 207 -16.70 -11.23 8.02
CA ARG A 207 -15.44 -11.76 7.50
C ARG A 207 -14.30 -11.63 8.53
N PRO A 208 -13.55 -12.72 8.80
CA PRO A 208 -12.39 -12.67 9.70
C PRO A 208 -11.31 -11.68 9.26
N PHE A 209 -11.12 -11.52 7.95
CA PHE A 209 -10.12 -10.60 7.40
C PHE A 209 -10.44 -9.14 7.73
N LEU A 210 -11.67 -8.67 7.47
CA LEU A 210 -12.10 -7.33 7.85
C LEU A 210 -12.00 -7.11 9.37
N LYS A 211 -12.34 -8.12 10.20
CA LYS A 211 -12.15 -8.04 11.66
C LYS A 211 -10.69 -7.81 12.05
N CYS A 212 -9.75 -8.45 11.36
CA CYS A 212 -8.32 -8.24 11.58
C CYS A 212 -7.93 -6.79 11.25
N LEU A 213 -8.36 -6.27 10.09
CA LEU A 213 -8.08 -4.89 9.67
C LEU A 213 -8.66 -3.86 10.66
N LEU A 214 -9.90 -4.05 11.11
CA LEU A 214 -10.53 -3.18 12.09
C LEU A 214 -9.82 -3.23 13.45
N MET A 215 -9.32 -4.41 13.85
CA MET A 215 -8.52 -4.53 15.06
C MET A 215 -7.14 -3.89 14.91
N GLN A 216 -6.55 -3.91 13.72
CA GLN A 216 -5.30 -3.20 13.43
C GLN A 216 -5.47 -1.69 13.58
N VAL A 217 -6.61 -1.10 13.19
CA VAL A 217 -6.88 0.33 13.45
C VAL A 217 -6.83 0.64 14.96
N VAL A 218 -7.31 -0.26 15.82
CA VAL A 218 -7.18 -0.10 17.28
C VAL A 218 -5.71 -0.16 17.71
N ALA A 219 -4.93 -1.09 17.15
CA ALA A 219 -3.51 -1.22 17.41
C ALA A 219 -2.72 0.01 16.95
N ASP A 220 -3.02 0.55 15.76
CA ASP A 220 -2.43 1.78 15.22
C ASP A 220 -2.80 3.00 16.08
N ALA A 221 -4.03 3.09 16.57
CA ALA A 221 -4.43 4.15 17.49
C ALA A 221 -3.69 4.06 18.84
N LEU A 222 -3.43 2.84 19.34
CA LEU A 222 -2.61 2.62 20.53
C LEU A 222 -1.14 3.01 20.29
N TYR A 223 -0.60 2.67 19.12
CA TYR A 223 0.74 3.09 18.73
C TYR A 223 0.85 4.61 18.55
N TYR A 224 -0.17 5.24 17.96
CA TYR A 224 -0.29 6.67 17.80
C TYR A 224 -0.18 7.40 19.15
N ASN A 225 -1.10 7.08 20.06
CA ASN A 225 -1.14 7.65 21.41
C ASN A 225 -1.91 6.71 22.37
N PRO A 226 -1.21 5.92 23.21
CA PRO A 226 -1.85 4.88 24.01
C PRO A 226 -2.77 5.46 25.11
N SER A 227 -2.40 6.58 25.73
CA SER A 227 -3.23 7.22 26.75
C SER A 227 -4.52 7.81 26.17
N LEU A 228 -4.43 8.51 25.03
CA LEU A 228 -5.60 9.08 24.36
C LEU A 228 -6.57 7.96 23.93
N THR A 229 -6.04 6.92 23.28
CA THR A 229 -6.82 5.80 22.78
C THR A 229 -7.51 5.03 23.90
N LEU A 230 -6.82 4.73 25.00
CA LEU A 230 -7.46 4.09 26.16
C LEU A 230 -8.59 4.95 26.76
N ASN A 231 -8.36 6.25 26.93
CA ASN A 231 -9.38 7.17 27.45
C ASN A 231 -10.62 7.19 26.55
N ILE A 232 -10.45 7.17 25.23
CA ILE A 232 -11.55 7.10 24.26
C ILE A 232 -12.29 5.77 24.39
N LEU A 233 -11.59 4.64 24.38
CA LEU A 233 -12.21 3.31 24.51
C LEU A 233 -12.97 3.14 25.84
N GLN A 234 -12.45 3.71 26.93
CA GLN A 234 -13.11 3.75 28.23
C GLN A 234 -14.35 4.65 28.22
N LYS A 235 -14.26 5.84 27.63
CA LYS A 235 -15.40 6.77 27.45
C LYS A 235 -16.52 6.16 26.62
N LEU A 236 -16.17 5.35 25.61
CA LEU A 236 -17.11 4.61 24.78
C LEU A 236 -17.68 3.37 25.50
N GLY A 237 -17.08 2.93 26.60
CA GLY A 237 -17.51 1.74 27.35
C GLY A 237 -17.15 0.39 26.70
N VAL A 238 -16.29 0.41 25.69
CA VAL A 238 -15.96 -0.77 24.85
C VAL A 238 -14.55 -1.33 25.11
N ALA A 239 -13.74 -0.68 25.94
CA ALA A 239 -12.35 -1.08 26.19
C ALA A 239 -12.22 -2.58 26.54
N THR A 240 -12.94 -3.06 27.56
CA THR A 240 -12.88 -4.47 27.99
C THR A 240 -13.30 -5.44 26.90
N GLU A 241 -14.33 -5.09 26.14
CA GLU A 241 -14.85 -5.91 25.04
C GLU A 241 -13.81 -6.05 23.93
N ILE A 242 -13.26 -4.93 23.47
CA ILE A 242 -12.27 -4.88 22.37
C ILE A 242 -11.01 -5.64 22.75
N PHE A 243 -10.47 -5.46 23.96
CA PHE A 243 -9.28 -6.20 24.38
C PHE A 243 -9.54 -7.70 24.51
N ASN A 244 -10.69 -8.11 25.06
CA ASN A 244 -11.03 -9.53 25.14
C ASN A 244 -11.16 -10.17 23.76
N LEU A 245 -11.83 -9.49 22.82
CA LEU A 245 -11.94 -9.94 21.44
C LEU A 245 -10.56 -10.03 20.78
N TRP A 246 -9.72 -9.01 20.95
CA TRP A 246 -8.38 -9.00 20.38
C TRP A 246 -7.53 -10.16 20.89
N PHE A 247 -7.49 -10.38 22.21
CA PHE A 247 -6.76 -11.50 22.80
C PHE A 247 -7.32 -12.86 22.35
N GLN A 248 -8.64 -12.98 22.19
CA GLN A 248 -9.25 -14.19 21.63
C GLN A 248 -8.78 -14.43 20.19
N MET A 249 -8.81 -13.40 19.33
CA MET A 249 -8.33 -13.49 17.95
C MET A 249 -6.86 -13.87 17.87
N LEU A 250 -6.02 -13.30 18.75
CA LEU A 250 -4.59 -13.61 18.85
C LEU A 250 -4.30 -15.04 19.31
N GLN A 251 -5.18 -15.65 20.09
CA GLN A 251 -5.00 -17.02 20.60
C GLN A 251 -5.58 -18.09 19.66
N GLN A 252 -6.40 -17.71 18.68
CA GLN A 252 -7.00 -18.65 17.76
C GLN A 252 -5.96 -19.22 16.78
N THR A 253 -5.74 -20.52 16.89
CA THR A 253 -4.86 -21.30 16.00
C THR A 253 -5.64 -22.46 15.38
N LYS A 254 -5.33 -22.80 14.14
CA LYS A 254 -5.75 -24.04 13.47
C LYS A 254 -5.12 -25.26 14.15
N LYS A 255 -5.60 -26.47 13.81
CA LYS A 255 -5.08 -27.73 14.36
C LYS A 255 -3.59 -27.97 14.06
N ASN A 256 -3.09 -27.39 12.97
CA ASN A 256 -1.69 -27.44 12.55
C ASN A 256 -0.81 -26.39 13.26
N GLY A 257 -1.35 -25.63 14.21
CA GLY A 257 -0.61 -24.60 14.94
C GLY A 257 -0.55 -23.23 14.24
N VAL A 258 -0.99 -23.12 12.99
CA VAL A 258 -1.01 -21.87 12.23
C VAL A 258 -2.07 -20.92 12.81
N ARG A 259 -1.74 -19.64 12.98
CA ARG A 259 -2.67 -18.62 13.48
C ARG A 259 -3.83 -18.44 12.51
N VAL A 260 -5.05 -18.34 13.03
CA VAL A 260 -6.25 -18.08 12.20
C VAL A 260 -6.26 -16.63 11.73
N ASN A 261 -5.95 -15.71 12.64
CA ASN A 261 -5.95 -14.26 12.46
C ASN A 261 -4.53 -13.69 12.45
N PHE A 262 -4.33 -12.52 11.85
CA PHE A 262 -3.05 -11.81 11.81
C PHE A 262 -1.92 -12.70 11.26
N ARG A 263 -2.15 -13.27 10.07
CA ARG A 263 -1.21 -14.21 9.45
C ARG A 263 -0.04 -13.50 8.79
N ARG A 264 -0.28 -12.33 8.18
CA ARG A 264 0.74 -11.57 7.44
C ARG A 264 1.81 -11.02 8.40
N GLU A 265 3.02 -10.83 7.90
CA GLU A 265 4.11 -10.23 8.69
C GLU A 265 3.69 -8.87 9.25
N ASN A 266 3.13 -8.01 8.39
CA ASN A 266 2.73 -6.66 8.76
C ASN A 266 1.62 -6.65 9.84
N ASP A 267 0.65 -7.56 9.75
CA ASP A 267 -0.41 -7.70 10.76
C ASP A 267 0.16 -7.93 12.17
N LYS A 268 1.16 -8.82 12.26
CA LYS A 268 1.85 -9.15 13.50
C LYS A 268 2.64 -7.94 14.00
N LYS A 269 3.35 -7.24 13.11
CA LYS A 269 4.11 -6.03 13.44
C LYS A 269 3.23 -4.93 14.02
N VAL A 270 2.11 -4.61 13.35
CA VAL A 270 1.13 -3.61 13.83
C VAL A 270 0.57 -4.01 15.21
N CYS A 271 0.18 -5.27 15.39
CA CYS A 271 -0.31 -5.75 16.68
C CYS A 271 0.75 -5.65 17.79
N CYS A 272 2.01 -6.01 17.50
CA CYS A 272 3.13 -5.86 18.41
C CYS A 272 3.34 -4.39 18.81
N LEU A 273 3.36 -3.47 17.85
CA LEU A 273 3.53 -2.03 18.11
C LEU A 273 2.40 -1.47 18.99
N GLY A 274 1.15 -1.86 18.72
CA GLY A 274 0.00 -1.46 19.53
C GLY A 274 0.08 -1.98 20.98
N LEU A 275 0.38 -3.27 21.16
CA LEU A 275 0.47 -3.87 22.50
C LEU A 275 1.69 -3.38 23.29
N THR A 276 2.85 -3.23 22.65
CA THR A 276 4.05 -2.69 23.31
C THR A 276 3.85 -1.24 23.75
N SER A 277 3.06 -0.45 23.02
CA SER A 277 2.73 0.93 23.41
C SER A 277 1.95 0.99 24.73
N LEU A 278 1.15 -0.03 25.05
CA LEU A 278 0.47 -0.13 26.34
C LEU A 278 1.46 -0.37 27.50
N LEU A 279 2.57 -1.07 27.25
CA LEU A 279 3.59 -1.32 28.29
C LEU A 279 4.32 -0.04 28.71
N SER A 280 4.27 1.00 27.88
CA SER A 280 4.86 2.31 28.19
C SER A 280 3.98 3.17 29.11
N LEU A 281 2.76 2.73 29.41
CA LEU A 281 1.84 3.50 30.24
C LEU A 281 2.16 3.37 31.74
N PRO A 282 1.86 4.40 32.56
CA PRO A 282 1.93 4.29 34.01
C PRO A 282 1.04 3.16 34.53
N VAL A 283 1.51 2.47 35.58
CA VAL A 283 0.83 1.31 36.21
C VAL A 283 -0.59 1.66 36.66
N ASP A 284 -0.87 2.93 36.95
CA ASP A 284 -2.20 3.39 37.38
C ASP A 284 -3.26 3.33 36.26
N GLN A 285 -2.85 3.27 34.99
CA GLN A 285 -3.76 3.26 33.83
C GLN A 285 -4.12 1.84 33.36
N LEU A 286 -3.38 0.82 33.79
CA LEU A 286 -3.58 -0.58 33.40
C LEU A 286 -3.63 -1.49 34.64
N PRO A 287 -4.76 -2.15 34.92
CA PRO A 287 -4.84 -3.14 35.98
C PRO A 287 -3.78 -4.24 35.81
N GLY A 288 -3.19 -4.72 36.91
CA GLY A 288 -2.11 -5.71 36.87
C GLY A 288 -2.44 -6.98 36.07
N GLU A 289 -3.68 -7.48 36.17
CA GLU A 289 -4.13 -8.64 35.38
C GLU A 289 -4.20 -8.35 33.87
N ALA A 290 -4.53 -7.12 33.48
CA ALA A 290 -4.53 -6.71 32.08
C ALA A 290 -3.09 -6.59 31.55
N LEU A 291 -2.18 -6.05 32.37
CA LEU A 291 -0.76 -5.95 32.03
C LEU A 291 -0.13 -7.33 31.78
N GLU A 292 -0.42 -8.33 32.61
CA GLU A 292 0.07 -9.70 32.41
C GLU A 292 -0.41 -10.29 31.08
N ARG A 293 -1.69 -10.08 30.73
CA ARG A 293 -2.24 -10.53 29.44
C ARG A 293 -1.60 -9.83 28.25
N VAL A 294 -1.43 -8.50 28.33
CA VAL A 294 -0.77 -7.71 27.29
C VAL A 294 0.67 -8.21 27.10
N PHE A 295 1.41 -8.39 28.20
CA PHE A 295 2.79 -8.85 28.15
C PHE A 295 2.92 -10.23 27.50
N LYS A 296 2.09 -11.19 27.91
CA LYS A 296 2.07 -12.53 27.32
C LYS A 296 1.72 -12.51 25.83
N ALA A 297 0.65 -11.80 25.45
CA ALA A 297 0.24 -11.69 24.05
C ALA A 297 1.32 -11.03 23.18
N THR A 298 2.01 -10.03 23.72
CA THR A 298 3.12 -9.35 23.05
C THR A 298 4.28 -10.32 22.79
N LEU A 299 4.70 -11.09 23.80
CA LEU A 299 5.75 -12.10 23.64
C LEU A 299 5.38 -13.17 22.62
N ASP A 300 4.17 -13.72 22.70
CA ASP A 300 3.68 -14.75 21.77
C ASP A 300 3.65 -14.25 20.32
N LEU A 301 3.34 -12.97 20.09
CA LEU A 301 3.38 -12.34 18.77
C LEU A 301 4.81 -12.06 18.30
N LEU A 302 5.69 -11.57 19.17
CA LEU A 302 7.08 -11.29 18.83
C LEU A 302 7.84 -12.55 18.42
N VAL A 303 7.59 -13.68 19.11
CA VAL A 303 8.14 -14.98 18.71
C VAL A 303 7.62 -15.36 17.32
N ALA A 304 6.30 -15.31 17.10
CA ALA A 304 5.72 -15.65 15.80
C ALA A 304 6.19 -14.74 14.65
N TYR A 305 6.41 -13.45 14.94
CA TYR A 305 6.97 -12.49 13.98
C TYR A 305 8.42 -12.84 13.65
N LYS A 306 9.25 -13.06 14.67
CA LYS A 306 10.65 -13.45 14.50
C LYS A 306 10.79 -14.74 13.70
N ASP A 307 10.00 -15.76 14.03
CA ASP A 307 10.05 -17.05 13.35
C ASP A 307 9.68 -16.89 11.87
N GLN A 308 8.65 -16.09 11.55
CA GLN A 308 8.29 -15.81 10.15
C GLN A 308 9.40 -15.08 9.39
N VAL A 309 9.99 -14.04 9.98
CA VAL A 309 11.10 -13.31 9.34
C VAL A 309 12.30 -14.22 9.12
N ALA A 310 12.62 -15.10 10.08
CA ALA A 310 13.73 -16.03 9.96
C ALA A 310 13.50 -17.15 8.93
N GLU A 311 12.24 -17.53 8.65
CA GLU A 311 11.94 -18.46 7.55
C GLU A 311 12.01 -17.73 6.20
N ALA A 312 11.50 -16.51 6.09
CA ALA A 312 11.61 -15.70 4.88
C ALA A 312 13.10 -15.45 4.50
N GLU A 313 13.96 -15.18 5.48
CA GLU A 313 15.42 -15.02 5.27
C GLU A 313 16.13 -16.31 4.83
N LYS A 314 15.55 -17.49 5.05
CA LYS A 314 16.09 -18.78 4.57
C LYS A 314 15.56 -19.18 3.20
N GLU A 315 14.39 -18.65 2.84
CA GLU A 315 13.73 -18.87 1.57
C GLU A 315 14.18 -17.88 0.50
N GLU A 316 14.84 -16.78 0.86
CA GLU A 316 15.70 -16.04 -0.07
C GLU A 316 16.83 -17.01 -0.52
N PRO A 317 16.84 -17.50 -1.77
CA PRO A 317 17.96 -18.29 -2.23
C PRO A 317 19.18 -17.38 -2.15
N GLU A 318 20.23 -17.83 -1.45
CA GLU A 318 21.58 -17.47 -1.85
C GLU A 318 21.61 -17.73 -3.36
N GLU A 319 21.66 -16.67 -4.18
CA GLU A 319 21.87 -16.83 -5.61
C GLU A 319 23.19 -17.58 -5.73
N ASP A 320 23.09 -18.89 -5.96
CA ASP A 320 24.21 -19.77 -6.26
C ASP A 320 24.99 -19.09 -7.38
N ASP A 321 26.16 -18.58 -7.00
CA ASP A 321 27.26 -18.13 -7.86
C ASP A 321 27.89 -19.38 -8.54
N ASP A 322 27.03 -20.26 -9.09
CA ASP A 322 27.41 -21.48 -9.80
C ASP A 322 27.45 -21.18 -11.31
N ASP A 323 28.61 -20.68 -11.70
CA ASP A 323 29.41 -21.22 -12.79
C ASP A 323 28.70 -21.34 -14.15
N MET A 324 28.46 -20.18 -14.78
CA MET A 324 28.36 -20.06 -16.25
C MET A 324 29.73 -20.34 -16.90
N ASN A 325 30.24 -21.56 -16.77
CA ASN A 325 31.19 -22.13 -17.71
C ASN A 325 30.40 -22.72 -18.88
N ASP A 326 29.82 -21.83 -19.71
CA ASP A 326 29.37 -22.24 -21.03
C ASP A 326 30.62 -22.45 -21.90
N GLY A 327 31.00 -23.73 -22.00
CA GLY A 327 32.05 -24.22 -22.86
C GLY A 327 31.72 -23.98 -24.32
N LEU A 328 31.96 -22.75 -24.78
CA LEU A 328 32.17 -22.44 -26.19
C LEU A 328 33.45 -23.13 -26.66
N GLN A 329 33.32 -24.37 -27.14
CA GLN A 329 34.25 -24.94 -28.10
C GLN A 329 34.20 -24.06 -29.35
N THR A 330 35.11 -23.09 -29.41
CA THR A 330 35.51 -22.46 -30.66
C THR A 330 36.88 -23.05 -31.01
N ASP A 331 36.90 -23.72 -32.17
CA ASP A 331 38.11 -24.27 -32.77
C ASP A 331 39.19 -23.19 -32.91
N ASP A 332 40.44 -23.64 -32.69
CA ASP A 332 41.69 -22.92 -32.89
C ASP A 332 41.73 -22.11 -34.20
N ASP A 333 42.27 -20.89 -34.15
CA ASP A 333 43.40 -20.49 -34.99
C ASP A 333 44.02 -19.15 -34.53
N ASP A 334 45.34 -19.20 -34.37
CA ASP A 334 46.40 -18.19 -34.16
C ASP A 334 46.06 -16.69 -34.39
N ASP A 335 46.53 -15.79 -33.51
CA ASP A 335 47.62 -14.82 -33.79
C ASP A 335 47.97 -13.91 -32.58
N ASP A 336 49.20 -13.42 -32.61
CA ASP A 336 50.10 -12.82 -31.63
C ASP A 336 49.75 -11.39 -31.15
N GLY A 337 50.17 -11.08 -29.91
CA GLY A 337 50.77 -9.78 -29.58
C GLY A 337 49.95 -8.71 -28.83
N SER A 338 50.50 -8.33 -27.66
CA SER A 338 50.70 -6.94 -27.20
C SER A 338 49.92 -6.41 -25.97
N ASP A 339 50.64 -6.42 -24.84
CA ASP A 339 50.87 -5.32 -23.88
C ASP A 339 49.71 -4.60 -23.13
N LYS A 340 49.76 -4.79 -21.80
CA LYS A 340 49.86 -3.78 -20.72
C LYS A 340 48.68 -2.86 -20.33
N GLU A 341 48.55 -2.86 -18.99
CA GLU A 341 48.28 -1.76 -18.06
C GLU A 341 46.84 -1.50 -17.57
N MET A 342 46.67 -1.80 -16.25
CA MET A 342 46.09 -0.96 -15.18
C MET A 342 44.63 -0.47 -15.35
N GLY A 343 43.74 -0.59 -14.37
CA GLY A 343 43.90 -0.87 -12.96
C GLY A 343 42.55 -0.92 -12.26
N VAL A 344 42.66 -1.29 -10.99
CA VAL A 344 41.62 -1.42 -9.96
C VAL A 344 40.81 -0.12 -9.85
N ASP A 345 39.49 -0.23 -9.81
CA ASP A 345 38.67 0.57 -8.89
C ASP A 345 37.47 -0.28 -8.45
N ASP A 346 37.36 -0.40 -7.13
CA ASP A 346 36.29 -1.05 -6.40
C ASP A 346 34.96 -0.30 -6.63
N GLU A 347 33.93 -0.99 -7.14
CA GLU A 347 32.53 -0.58 -6.94
C GLU A 347 31.78 -1.74 -6.27
N ASP A 348 31.97 -1.84 -4.95
CA ASP A 348 30.97 -2.42 -4.03
C ASP A 348 29.70 -1.56 -4.13
N GLY A 349 28.72 -1.99 -4.93
CA GLY A 349 27.48 -1.23 -5.05
C GLY A 349 26.47 -1.76 -6.05
N ASP A 350 26.06 -3.04 -5.97
CA ASP A 350 24.95 -3.51 -6.82
C ASP A 350 23.91 -4.43 -6.14
N GLU A 351 24.16 -4.94 -4.93
CA GLU A 351 23.17 -5.81 -4.25
C GLU A 351 21.97 -5.02 -3.68
N ALA A 352 22.18 -3.80 -3.18
CA ALA A 352 21.12 -2.98 -2.60
C ALA A 352 20.11 -2.46 -3.65
N ASP A 353 20.56 -2.25 -4.89
CA ASP A 353 19.73 -1.74 -5.99
C ASP A 353 18.98 -2.87 -6.70
N SER A 354 19.50 -4.10 -6.71
CA SER A 354 18.79 -5.30 -7.19
C SER A 354 17.60 -5.64 -6.27
N LEU A 355 17.82 -5.66 -4.96
CA LEU A 355 16.79 -5.88 -3.93
C LEU A 355 15.70 -4.80 -3.90
N ARG A 356 16.00 -3.60 -4.37
CA ARG A 356 15.00 -2.52 -4.54
C ARG A 356 14.22 -2.70 -5.83
N LEU A 357 14.84 -3.28 -6.86
CA LEU A 357 14.21 -3.52 -8.15
C LEU A 357 13.17 -4.65 -8.11
N GLN A 358 13.51 -5.77 -7.47
CA GLN A 358 12.56 -6.86 -7.25
C GLN A 358 11.34 -6.38 -6.45
N LYS A 359 11.55 -5.56 -5.43
CA LYS A 359 10.45 -4.99 -4.63
C LYS A 359 9.58 -4.00 -5.40
N LEU A 360 10.16 -3.21 -6.30
CA LEU A 360 9.40 -2.32 -7.18
C LEU A 360 8.62 -3.09 -8.26
N ALA A 361 9.17 -4.19 -8.75
CA ALA A 361 8.50 -5.08 -9.70
C ALA A 361 7.36 -5.87 -9.06
N ALA A 362 7.51 -6.31 -7.81
CA ALA A 362 6.44 -6.95 -7.05
C ALA A 362 5.33 -5.96 -6.66
N GLN A 363 5.68 -4.70 -6.34
CA GLN A 363 4.68 -3.63 -6.17
C GLN A 363 3.91 -3.36 -7.47
N ALA A 364 4.59 -3.33 -8.63
CA ALA A 364 3.95 -3.24 -9.95
C ALA A 364 3.06 -4.45 -10.29
N LYS A 365 3.39 -5.63 -9.76
CA LYS A 365 2.61 -6.86 -9.90
C LYS A 365 1.36 -6.86 -9.00
N ALA A 366 1.47 -6.34 -7.78
CA ALA A 366 0.33 -6.11 -6.88
C ALA A 366 -0.70 -5.12 -7.47
N PHE A 367 -0.28 -4.17 -8.32
CA PHE A 367 -1.20 -3.32 -9.10
C PHE A 367 -2.01 -4.08 -10.16
N ARG A 368 -1.57 -5.27 -10.60
CA ARG A 368 -2.23 -6.07 -11.66
C ARG A 368 -3.07 -7.24 -11.12
N SER A 369 -2.89 -7.63 -9.86
CA SER A 369 -3.49 -8.84 -9.28
C SER A 369 -4.84 -8.63 -8.58
N ALA A 370 -5.59 -7.57 -8.91
CA ALA A 370 -6.94 -7.36 -8.36
C ALA A 370 -7.98 -8.37 -8.89
N ASP A 371 -7.63 -9.17 -9.91
CA ASP A 371 -8.56 -9.99 -10.70
C ASP A 371 -8.55 -11.50 -10.41
N ASP A 372 -7.99 -11.97 -9.28
CA ASP A 372 -8.10 -13.40 -8.90
C ASP A 372 -8.44 -13.58 -7.42
N TYR A 373 -9.66 -13.18 -7.06
CA TYR A 373 -10.34 -13.66 -5.86
C TYR A 373 -11.55 -14.49 -6.26
N ASP A 374 -11.31 -15.55 -7.05
CA ASP A 374 -12.30 -16.61 -7.14
C ASP A 374 -12.22 -17.50 -5.88
N ASP A 375 -13.39 -17.64 -5.29
CA ASP A 375 -13.74 -18.44 -4.13
C ASP A 375 -13.38 -19.92 -4.37
N ASP A 376 -12.18 -20.32 -3.94
CA ASP A 376 -11.98 -21.71 -3.53
C ASP A 376 -11.17 -21.79 -2.24
N ASP A 377 -11.65 -22.63 -1.35
CA ASP A 377 -11.13 -22.97 -0.03
C ASP A 377 -9.84 -23.83 -0.20
N SER A 378 -8.93 -23.39 -1.06
CA SER A 378 -7.63 -23.98 -1.39
C SER A 378 -6.52 -23.04 -0.92
N ASP A 379 -6.24 -23.19 0.36
CA ASP A 379 -5.36 -22.43 1.26
C ASP A 379 -3.85 -22.62 0.94
N ASP A 380 -3.40 -22.45 -0.31
CA ASP A 380 -1.98 -22.72 -0.68
C ASP A 380 -1.32 -21.83 -1.76
N ASP A 381 -1.80 -20.60 -2.00
CA ASP A 381 -1.02 -19.63 -2.78
C ASP A 381 -1.09 -18.21 -2.18
N PHE A 382 -0.26 -17.99 -1.16
CA PHE A 382 -0.01 -16.66 -0.58
C PHE A 382 1.42 -16.25 -0.90
N SER A 383 1.67 -15.89 -2.15
CA SER A 383 2.92 -15.27 -2.60
C SER A 383 2.60 -14.23 -3.68
N ASP A 384 2.37 -12.98 -3.28
CA ASP A 384 2.71 -11.77 -4.07
C ASP A 384 2.16 -10.45 -3.47
N ASP A 385 1.40 -10.50 -2.38
CA ASP A 385 0.79 -9.31 -1.76
C ASP A 385 1.68 -8.66 -0.67
N GLU A 386 2.90 -9.16 -0.47
CA GLU A 386 3.79 -8.84 0.67
C GLU A 386 4.59 -7.53 0.51
N ASP A 387 4.72 -6.97 -0.70
CA ASP A 387 5.74 -5.93 -0.96
C ASP A 387 5.29 -4.47 -0.81
N LEU A 388 3.99 -4.18 -0.79
CA LEU A 388 3.51 -2.81 -0.57
C LEU A 388 3.58 -2.39 0.91
N GLN A 389 3.30 -3.32 1.83
CA GLN A 389 3.28 -3.02 3.28
C GLN A 389 4.65 -3.21 3.96
N SER A 390 5.46 -4.18 3.51
CA SER A 390 6.78 -4.46 4.11
C SER A 390 7.76 -3.28 3.95
N LEU A 391 7.64 -2.53 2.84
CA LEU A 391 8.52 -1.39 2.52
C LEU A 391 8.18 -0.09 3.25
N LEU A 392 6.91 0.19 3.53
CA LEU A 392 6.49 1.37 4.31
C LEU A 392 6.97 1.28 5.76
N MET A 393 7.03 0.06 6.29
CA MET A 393 7.44 -0.23 7.66
C MET A 393 8.95 -0.43 7.84
N LYS A 394 9.75 -0.53 6.76
CA LYS A 394 11.24 -0.57 6.83
C LYS A 394 11.85 0.77 7.28
N TRP A 395 11.10 1.87 7.21
CA TRP A 395 11.48 3.18 7.75
C TRP A 395 11.12 3.38 9.24
N ILE A 396 10.47 2.40 9.88
CA ILE A 396 10.39 2.35 11.34
C ILE A 396 11.48 1.39 11.81
N PRO A 397 12.69 1.90 12.18
CA PRO A 397 13.70 1.05 12.77
C PRO A 397 13.17 0.50 14.09
N LEU A 398 12.78 -0.78 14.09
CA LEU A 398 12.60 -1.59 15.30
C LEU A 398 13.86 -1.57 16.19
N PHE A 399 15.01 -1.15 15.62
CA PHE A 399 16.25 -0.91 16.34
C PHE A 399 16.20 0.23 17.39
N SER A 400 15.17 1.07 17.40
CA SER A 400 15.04 2.13 18.42
C SER A 400 14.48 1.64 19.76
N LEU A 401 14.00 0.38 19.85
CA LEU A 401 13.45 -0.22 21.07
C LEU A 401 14.49 -0.92 21.96
N TRP A 402 15.78 -0.91 21.60
CA TRP A 402 16.86 -1.50 22.40
C TRP A 402 17.81 -0.49 23.07
N ILE A 403 17.52 0.81 22.98
CA ILE A 403 18.21 1.84 23.78
C ILE A 403 17.18 2.79 24.38
N LEU A 404 16.54 2.33 25.47
CA LEU A 404 16.28 3.10 26.69
C LEU A 404 15.66 2.20 27.77
#